data_AF-A0A7J9ABG0-F1
#
_entry.id   AF-A0A7J9ABG0-F1
#
_cell.length_a   1.000
_cell.length_b   1.000
_cell.length_c   1.000
_cell.angle_alpha   90.00
_cell.angle_beta   90.00
_cell.angle_gamma   90.00
#
_symmetry.space_group_name_H-M   'P 1'
#
loop_
_entity.id
_entity.type
_entity.pdbx_description
1 polymer ?
#
loop_
_entity_poly.entity_id
_entity_poly.type
_entity_poly.pdbx_seq_one_letter_code
_entity_poly.pdbx_strand_id
1 'polypeptide(L)'
;MKFRNYVPHDKQLQEGKVAPPVLPKFEDPVAAAPPASEEKEDPFVNIAPKKPNWDLRRDVQKKLDKLERRTQKAIFKLMEQQEQEKQLDEGGNAIEE
;
A
#
# COMPACT_ATOMS: atom_id res chain seq x y z
N MET A 1 -9.28 22.71 59.22
CA MET A 1 -9.53 21.29 58.88
C MET A 1 -9.37 21.12 57.37
N LYS A 2 -8.74 20.05 56.85
CA LYS A 2 -8.43 19.92 55.41
C LYS A 2 -9.34 18.88 54.76
N PHE A 3 -10.08 19.26 53.72
CA PHE A 3 -11.00 18.36 53.02
C PHE A 3 -10.40 17.94 51.68
N ARG A 4 -10.11 16.64 51.55
CA ARG A 4 -9.48 16.05 50.34
C ARG A 4 -10.52 15.41 49.41
N ASN A 5 -11.50 14.68 49.98
CA ASN A 5 -12.53 13.94 49.24
C ASN A 5 -13.98 14.36 49.59
N TYR A 6 -14.17 15.52 50.21
CA TYR A 6 -15.50 16.00 50.61
C TYR A 6 -15.60 17.52 50.40
N VAL A 7 -16.80 18.02 50.04
CA VAL A 7 -17.07 19.44 49.88
C VAL A 7 -18.10 19.87 50.92
N PRO A 8 -17.68 20.56 52.00
CA PRO A 8 -18.60 21.14 52.97
C PRO A 8 -19.54 22.18 52.33
N HIS A 9 -20.80 22.18 52.75
CA HIS A 9 -21.81 23.13 52.25
C HIS A 9 -21.68 24.53 52.88
N ASP A 10 -21.01 24.63 54.03
CA ASP A 10 -20.84 25.87 54.76
C ASP A 10 -19.65 26.69 54.23
N LYS A 11 -19.83 27.99 54.01
CA LYS A 11 -18.91 28.85 53.25
C LYS A 11 -17.56 29.00 53.95
N GLN A 12 -17.54 29.08 55.27
CA GLN A 12 -16.30 29.22 56.06
C GLN A 12 -15.43 27.96 56.02
N LEU A 13 -16.04 26.80 55.75
CA LEU A 13 -15.36 25.50 55.78
C LEU A 13 -14.87 25.06 54.40
N GLN A 14 -15.33 25.72 53.33
CA GLN A 14 -14.88 25.53 51.94
C GLN A 14 -13.46 26.05 51.70
N GLU A 15 -12.99 27.02 52.49
CA GLU A 15 -11.60 27.52 52.44
C GLU A 15 -10.57 26.43 52.81
N GLY A 16 -11.00 25.38 53.51
CA GLY A 16 -10.18 24.22 53.85
C GLY A 16 -10.08 23.15 52.75
N LYS A 17 -10.65 23.38 51.56
CA LYS A 17 -10.58 22.44 50.43
C LYS A 17 -9.17 22.40 49.86
N VAL A 18 -8.58 21.21 49.79
CA VAL A 18 -7.26 21.03 49.18
C VAL A 18 -7.41 21.00 47.67
N ALA A 19 -6.80 21.96 46.99
CA ALA A 19 -6.78 21.99 45.52
C ALA A 19 -6.04 20.75 44.99
N PRO A 20 -6.55 20.08 43.94
CA PRO A 20 -5.83 18.99 43.31
C PRO A 20 -4.51 19.51 42.72
N PRO A 21 -3.43 18.70 42.75
CA PRO A 21 -2.16 19.09 42.15
C PRO A 21 -2.36 19.33 40.65
N VAL A 22 -2.10 20.56 40.21
CA VAL A 22 -2.17 20.93 38.80
C VAL A 22 -0.94 20.34 38.13
N LEU A 23 -1.15 19.42 37.19
CA LEU A 23 -0.07 18.91 36.36
C LEU A 23 0.55 20.07 35.58
N PRO A 24 1.89 20.16 35.49
CA PRO A 24 2.52 21.12 34.59
C PRO A 24 1.95 20.90 33.19
N LYS A 25 1.44 21.95 32.56
CA LYS A 25 1.02 21.90 31.16
C LYS A 25 2.29 21.62 30.37
N PHE A 26 2.40 20.42 29.83
CA PHE A 26 3.45 20.09 28.88
C PHE A 26 3.21 20.97 27.65
N GLU A 27 4.06 21.96 27.44
CA GLU A 27 4.13 22.65 26.17
C GLU A 27 4.85 21.70 25.23
N ASP A 28 4.10 21.15 24.27
CA ASP A 28 4.70 20.41 23.17
C ASP A 28 5.80 21.30 22.58
N PRO A 29 7.06 20.85 22.49
CA PRO A 29 8.05 21.59 21.75
C PRO A 29 7.49 21.70 20.33
N VAL A 30 7.07 22.91 19.95
CA VAL A 30 6.80 23.26 18.56
C VAL A 30 8.14 23.10 17.87
N ALA A 31 8.40 21.88 17.42
CA ALA A 31 9.52 21.57 16.56
C ALA A 31 9.37 22.51 15.37
N ALA A 32 10.30 23.47 15.28
CA ALA A 32 10.48 24.27 14.09
C ALA A 32 10.44 23.32 12.90
N ALA A 33 9.48 23.56 12.00
CA ALA A 33 9.20 22.68 10.88
C ALA A 33 10.52 22.35 10.15
N PRO A 34 10.91 21.06 10.04
CA PRO A 34 12.05 20.72 9.20
C PRO A 34 11.71 21.11 7.73
N PRO A 35 12.68 21.63 6.97
CA PRO A 35 12.47 21.95 5.56
C PRO A 35 12.03 20.69 4.82
N ALA A 36 11.06 20.85 3.90
CA ALA A 36 10.41 19.80 3.13
C ALA A 36 11.39 18.70 2.70
N SER A 37 11.46 17.65 3.51
CA SER A 37 12.19 16.44 3.19
C SER A 37 11.35 15.70 2.16
N GLU A 38 11.87 15.65 0.94
CA GLU A 38 11.42 14.83 -0.17
C GLU A 38 10.84 13.50 0.32
N GLU A 39 9.68 13.18 -0.24
CA GLU A 39 8.85 12.00 -0.02
C GLU A 39 9.68 10.72 0.03
N LYS A 40 10.19 10.37 1.21
CA LYS A 40 10.43 8.97 1.55
C LYS A 40 9.06 8.42 1.89
N GLU A 41 8.35 8.01 0.85
CA GLU A 41 7.22 7.11 1.01
C GLU A 41 7.72 5.91 1.80
N ASP A 42 7.43 5.88 3.10
CA ASP A 42 7.72 4.74 3.95
C ASP A 42 7.01 3.53 3.35
N PRO A 43 7.73 2.50 2.84
CA PRO A 43 7.11 1.38 2.13
C PRO A 43 6.24 0.50 3.06
N PHE A 44 6.22 0.84 4.35
CA PHE A 44 5.48 0.16 5.40
C PHE A 44 4.16 0.85 5.79
N VAL A 45 3.95 2.13 5.44
CA VAL A 45 2.73 2.87 5.84
C VAL A 45 1.50 2.45 5.01
N ASN A 46 1.72 1.83 3.85
CA ASN A 46 0.68 1.28 2.98
C ASN A 46 0.50 -0.25 3.10
N ILE A 47 0.85 -0.85 4.24
CA ILE A 47 0.47 -2.24 4.53
C ILE A 47 -0.97 -2.26 5.02
N ALA A 48 -1.89 -1.91 4.12
CA ALA A 48 -3.29 -2.29 4.28
C ALA A 48 -3.37 -3.83 4.45
N PRO A 49 -4.38 -4.36 5.16
CA PRO A 49 -4.64 -5.79 5.17
C PRO A 49 -4.78 -6.25 3.72
N LYS A 50 -3.79 -7.01 3.24
CA LYS A 50 -3.81 -7.51 1.86
C LYS A 50 -5.07 -8.35 1.66
N LYS A 51 -5.63 -8.33 0.45
CA LYS A 51 -6.75 -9.20 0.07
C LYS A 51 -6.42 -10.64 0.48
N PRO A 52 -7.39 -11.43 1.01
CA PRO A 52 -7.13 -12.78 1.51
C PRO A 52 -6.46 -13.70 0.47
N ASN A 53 -6.73 -13.49 -0.82
CA ASN A 53 -6.13 -14.25 -1.93
C ASN A 53 -4.91 -13.56 -2.58
N TRP A 54 -4.34 -12.52 -1.97
CA TRP A 54 -3.18 -11.81 -2.53
C TRP A 54 -2.01 -12.76 -2.78
N ASP A 55 -1.73 -13.62 -1.80
CA ASP A 55 -0.62 -14.57 -1.84
C ASP A 55 -0.79 -15.57 -2.98
N LEU A 56 -2.01 -16.09 -3.12
CA LEU A 56 -2.39 -16.96 -4.23
C LEU A 56 -2.19 -16.30 -5.59
N ARG A 57 -2.63 -15.04 -5.75
CA ARG A 57 -2.43 -14.30 -7.00
C ARG A 57 -0.95 -14.10 -7.29
N ARG A 58 -0.15 -13.72 -6.29
CA ARG A 58 1.30 -13.52 -6.43
C ARG A 58 2.01 -14.79 -6.88
N ASP A 59 1.69 -15.91 -6.24
CA ASP A 59 2.38 -17.18 -6.49
C ASP A 59 1.97 -17.82 -7.82
N VAL A 60 0.71 -17.63 -8.23
CA VAL A 60 0.20 -18.04 -9.56
C VAL A 60 0.74 -17.14 -10.68
N GLN A 61 0.91 -15.83 -10.43
CA GLN A 61 1.34 -14.85 -11.45
C GLN A 61 2.63 -15.29 -12.16
N LYS A 62 3.64 -15.73 -11.40
CA LYS A 62 4.93 -16.18 -11.98
C LYS A 62 4.79 -17.36 -12.95
N LYS A 63 3.80 -18.23 -12.75
CA LYS A 63 3.52 -19.37 -13.65
C LYS A 63 2.76 -18.90 -14.88
N LEU A 64 1.80 -17.99 -14.71
CA LEU A 64 1.06 -17.38 -15.81
C LEU A 64 1.98 -16.58 -16.72
N ASP A 65 2.87 -15.75 -16.19
CA ASP A 65 3.81 -14.96 -16.99
C ASP A 65 4.72 -15.85 -17.86
N LYS A 66 5.16 -16.99 -17.31
CA LYS A 66 5.95 -17.98 -18.08
C LYS A 66 5.13 -18.64 -19.17
N LEU A 67 3.88 -18.96 -18.89
CA LEU A 67 2.97 -19.57 -19.85
C LEU A 67 2.65 -18.57 -20.98
N GLU A 68 2.29 -17.34 -20.64
CA GLU A 68 1.97 -16.27 -21.58
C GLU A 68 3.13 -16.02 -22.56
N ARG A 69 4.36 -15.92 -22.07
CA ARG A 69 5.56 -15.80 -22.93
C ARG A 69 5.71 -16.95 -23.90
N ARG A 70 5.40 -18.19 -23.47
CA ARG A 70 5.46 -19.37 -24.35
C ARG A 70 4.34 -19.36 -25.38
N THR A 71 3.14 -18.94 -24.97
CA THR A 71 1.97 -18.82 -25.86
C THR A 71 2.23 -17.77 -26.94
N GLN A 72 2.71 -16.58 -26.57
CA GLN A 72 3.08 -15.53 -27.54
C GLN A 72 4.15 -16.02 -28.53
N LYS A 73 5.18 -16.73 -28.03
CA LYS A 73 6.21 -17.31 -28.89
C LYS A 73 5.65 -18.39 -29.83
N ALA A 74 4.72 -19.21 -29.36
CA ALA A 74 4.06 -20.23 -30.19
C ALA A 74 3.18 -19.59 -31.27
N ILE A 75 2.41 -18.55 -30.91
CA ILE A 75 1.60 -17.77 -31.86
C ILE A 75 2.50 -17.18 -32.96
N PHE A 76 3.63 -16.56 -32.59
CA PHE A 76 4.56 -16.00 -33.55
C PHE A 76 5.10 -17.05 -34.54
N LYS A 77 5.49 -18.24 -34.03
CA LYS A 77 5.96 -19.32 -34.89
C LYS A 77 4.90 -19.84 -35.86
N LEU A 78 3.65 -19.96 -35.40
CA LEU A 78 2.54 -20.38 -36.25
C LEU A 78 2.29 -19.36 -37.36
N MET A 79 2.38 -18.07 -37.04
CA MET A 79 2.26 -17.00 -38.03
C MET A 79 3.39 -17.06 -39.07
N GLU A 80 4.63 -17.27 -38.64
CA GLU A 80 5.79 -17.41 -39.55
C GLU A 80 5.64 -18.61 -40.48
N GLN A 81 5.17 -19.76 -39.97
CA GLN A 81 4.90 -20.94 -40.79
C GLN A 81 3.80 -20.70 -41.82
N GLN A 82 2.69 -20.08 -41.40
CA GLN A 82 1.59 -19.75 -42.31
C GLN A 82 2.02 -18.77 -43.40
N GLU A 83 2.86 -17.80 -43.07
CA GLU A 83 3.39 -16.85 -44.04
C GLU A 83 4.34 -17.52 -45.04
N GLN A 84 5.21 -18.43 -44.57
CA GLN A 84 6.07 -19.24 -45.46
C GLN A 84 5.26 -20.14 -46.39
N GLU A 85 4.24 -20.84 -45.88
CA GLU A 85 3.36 -21.67 -46.70
C GLU A 85 2.66 -20.85 -47.79
N LYS A 86 2.15 -19.66 -47.44
CA LYS A 86 1.55 -18.75 -48.43
C LYS A 86 2.54 -18.29 -49.49
N GLN A 87 3.77 -17.92 -49.11
CA GLN A 87 4.79 -17.52 -50.06
C GLN A 87 5.19 -18.65 -51.01
N LEU A 88 5.24 -19.89 -50.52
CA LEU A 88 5.52 -21.08 -51.34
C LEU A 88 4.38 -21.37 -52.32
N ASP A 89 3.12 -21.26 -51.87
CA ASP A 89 1.94 -21.48 -52.71
C ASP A 89 1.82 -20.39 -53.80
N GLU A 90 2.06 -19.11 -53.44
CA GLU A 90 2.13 -18.00 -54.40
C GLU A 90 3.29 -18.16 -55.40
N GLY A 91 4.45 -18.65 -54.96
CA GLY A 91 5.60 -18.91 -55.83
C GLY A 91 5.42 -20.12 -56.75
N GLY A 92 4.69 -21.15 -56.31
CA GLY A 92 4.35 -22.31 -57.13
C GLY A 92 3.33 -21.98 -58.22
N ASN A 93 2.30 -21.20 -57.88
CA ASN A 93 1.28 -20.76 -58.83
C ASN A 93 1.84 -19.82 -59.92
N ALA A 94 2.87 -19.04 -59.61
CA ALA A 94 3.55 -18.16 -60.58
C ALA A 94 4.51 -18.89 -61.55
N ILE A 95 4.82 -20.17 -61.33
CA ILE A 95 5.69 -20.99 -62.21
C ILE A 95 4.85 -21.87 -63.16
N GLU A 96 3.58 -22.12 -62.83
CA GLU A 96 2.66 -22.93 -63.63
C GLU A 96 1.75 -22.12 -64.61
N GLU A 97 1.80 -20.78 -64.59
CA GLU A 97 1.26 -19.89 -65.66
C GLU A 97 2.34 -19.46 -66.66
#